data_AF-R4MDD3-F1
#
_entry.id   AF-R4MDD3-F1
#
_cell.length_a   1.000
_cell.length_b   1.000
_cell.length_c   1.000
_cell.angle_alpha   90.00
_cell.angle_beta   90.00
_cell.angle_gamma   90.00
#
_symmetry.space_group_name_H-M   'P 1'
#
loop_
_entity.id
_entity.type
_entity.pdbx_description
1 polymer ?
#
loop_
_entity_poly.entity_id
_entity_poly.type
_entity_poly.pdbx_seq_one_letter_code
_entity_poly.pdbx_strand_id
1 'polypeptide(L)'
;MARLRGAGAAGRCRPGRFGSSARRHGLADDGEPDRVLPARRRCSARRRHLVFGVQHPARRAADLRVRQRGDQGGHLRATVRRSRSRQRCAHRTHRLRRWRAPGTLSLTDLYAAASGDFFDFESTWRAVQPEDIVTLIYTSGTTGNPKGVEMTHANLLFEGYAIDEVLGIRFGDRVTSFLPSAHIADRMTGLYLQEMFGTQVTAVADARTIAAALPDVRPTVWGAVPRVWEKLKAGIEFTVARETDEMKRQALAWAMSVAGKRANALLAGESMSDQLVAEWAKADELVLSKLRERLGFGELRWALSGAAPIPKETLAFFAGIGIPIAEIWGMSELSCVATASHPRDGRLGTVGKLLPGLQGKIAEDGEYLVRGPLVMKGYRKEPAKTAEAIDSDGWLHTGDVFDIDSDGYLRVVDRKKELIINAAGKNMSPANIENTILAACPMVGVMMAIGDGRTYNTALLVFDADSLGPYAAQRGLDASPAALAADPEVIARIAAGVAEGNAKLSRVEQIKRFRILPTLWEPGGDEITLTMKLKRRRIAAKYSAEIEELYASELRPQVYEPAAVPSTQPA
;
A
#
# COMPACT_ATOMS: atom_id res chain seq x y z
N MET A 1 10.39 53.73 -4.21
CA MET A 1 10.85 55.13 -4.31
C MET A 1 12.34 55.19 -3.96
N ALA A 2 13.14 55.88 -4.78
CA ALA A 2 14.55 56.33 -4.62
C ALA A 2 15.60 55.30 -4.15
N ARG A 3 16.53 54.74 -4.95
CA ARG A 3 17.66 55.24 -5.80
C ARG A 3 18.74 56.08 -5.08
N LEU A 4 19.98 55.55 -5.03
CA LEU A 4 21.22 56.01 -5.72
C LEU A 4 22.46 55.18 -5.21
N ARG A 5 23.11 54.36 -6.07
CA ARG A 5 24.48 54.50 -6.72
C ARG A 5 25.69 54.40 -5.75
N GLY A 6 26.80 53.70 -6.01
CA GLY A 6 27.41 52.93 -7.14
C GLY A 6 28.65 52.18 -6.57
N ALA A 7 29.68 51.67 -7.25
CA ALA A 7 30.00 51.20 -8.61
C ALA A 7 31.43 50.58 -8.51
N GLY A 8 31.72 49.49 -9.25
CA GLY A 8 33.07 49.03 -9.64
C GLY A 8 33.85 48.15 -8.63
N ALA A 9 34.77 47.24 -8.99
CA ALA A 9 35.16 46.61 -10.25
C ALA A 9 36.14 45.44 -9.93
N ALA A 10 36.36 44.59 -10.94
CA ALA A 10 37.09 43.31 -10.99
C ALA A 10 38.53 43.19 -10.42
N GLY A 11 38.91 41.94 -10.08
CA GLY A 11 40.29 41.47 -9.93
C GLY A 11 40.41 39.94 -9.97
N ARG A 12 41.30 39.42 -10.82
CA ARG A 12 41.42 38.01 -11.28
C ARG A 12 42.39 37.13 -10.45
N CYS A 13 42.09 35.83 -10.46
CA CYS A 13 42.90 34.58 -10.52
C CYS A 13 44.37 34.52 -10.05
N ARG A 14 44.68 33.44 -9.29
CA ARG A 14 45.76 32.45 -9.53
C ARG A 14 45.59 31.20 -8.63
N PRO A 15 45.94 29.99 -9.10
CA PRO A 15 46.48 28.95 -8.20
C PRO A 15 47.87 28.47 -8.64
N GLY A 16 48.63 27.97 -7.66
CA GLY A 16 50.05 27.63 -7.73
C GLY A 16 50.37 26.23 -8.29
N ARG A 17 51.65 26.11 -8.67
CA ARG A 17 52.35 24.94 -9.24
C ARG A 17 52.83 23.95 -8.19
N PHE A 18 53.07 22.70 -8.60
CA PHE A 18 54.29 21.94 -8.30
C PHE A 18 54.65 21.02 -9.49
N GLY A 19 55.95 20.97 -9.84
CA GLY A 19 56.55 20.13 -10.91
C GLY A 19 56.78 18.69 -10.47
N SER A 20 57.49 17.78 -11.14
CA SER A 20 58.33 17.78 -12.35
C SER A 20 58.75 16.32 -12.62
N SER A 21 58.88 15.88 -13.87
CA SER A 21 60.13 15.30 -14.40
C SER A 21 59.92 14.69 -15.81
N ALA A 22 60.98 14.80 -16.61
CA ALA A 22 61.06 14.39 -18.00
C ALA A 22 61.83 13.08 -18.16
N ARG A 23 61.60 12.34 -19.26
CA ARG A 23 62.65 11.78 -20.15
C ARG A 23 62.06 11.10 -21.40
N ARG A 24 62.90 11.07 -22.44
CA ARG A 24 62.69 10.73 -23.86
C ARG A 24 62.96 9.24 -24.19
N HIS A 25 62.64 8.89 -25.44
CA HIS A 25 63.00 7.72 -26.30
C HIS A 25 61.75 6.89 -26.65
N GLY A 26 61.47 6.44 -27.88
CA GLY A 26 62.12 6.51 -29.19
C GLY A 26 61.45 5.46 -30.11
N LEU A 27 61.05 5.87 -31.33
CA LEU A 27 60.91 5.17 -32.62
C LEU A 27 60.38 3.71 -32.80
N ALA A 28 59.51 3.60 -33.83
CA ALA A 28 59.19 2.46 -34.73
C ALA A 28 58.49 1.24 -34.12
N ASP A 29 57.61 0.47 -34.77
CA ASP A 29 56.98 0.32 -36.09
C ASP A 29 55.73 -0.57 -35.77
N ASP A 30 54.53 -0.46 -36.36
CA ASP A 30 54.10 -1.18 -37.56
C ASP A 30 52.54 -1.18 -37.60
N GLY A 31 51.96 -1.12 -38.80
CA GLY A 31 50.81 -1.96 -39.20
C GLY A 31 49.42 -1.76 -38.56
N GLU A 32 48.57 -1.01 -39.26
CA GLU A 32 47.09 -1.10 -39.33
C GLU A 32 46.54 -2.55 -39.52
N PRO A 33 45.20 -2.79 -39.59
CA PRO A 33 44.04 -2.14 -38.97
C PRO A 33 42.97 -3.17 -38.47
N ASP A 34 41.94 -2.72 -37.74
CA ASP A 34 40.52 -3.06 -37.99
C ASP A 34 39.64 -2.72 -36.78
N ARG A 35 38.64 -1.84 -36.97
CA ARG A 35 37.22 -2.21 -36.86
C ARG A 35 36.27 -1.06 -37.16
N VAL A 36 35.41 -1.39 -38.10
CA VAL A 36 34.29 -0.68 -38.71
C VAL A 36 33.13 -0.45 -37.72
N LEU A 37 32.62 0.79 -37.67
CA LEU A 37 31.25 1.17 -37.25
C LEU A 37 30.28 0.99 -38.43
N PRO A 38 29.02 0.61 -38.18
CA PRO A 38 27.89 1.50 -38.56
C PRO A 38 26.66 1.29 -37.63
N ALA A 39 25.55 2.05 -37.61
CA ALA A 39 25.04 3.23 -38.29
C ALA A 39 23.94 3.85 -37.39
N ARG A 40 23.81 5.18 -37.44
CA ARG A 40 22.66 5.95 -36.92
C ARG A 40 21.48 5.83 -37.89
N ARG A 41 20.25 5.66 -37.39
CA ARG A 41 19.01 5.90 -38.15
C ARG A 41 18.20 7.06 -37.56
N ARG A 42 17.69 7.87 -38.49
CA ARG A 42 17.06 9.18 -38.30
C ARG A 42 15.62 9.08 -37.83
N CYS A 43 15.25 10.13 -37.10
CA CYS A 43 13.93 10.50 -36.63
C CYS A 43 13.06 11.08 -37.77
N SER A 44 11.77 10.75 -37.82
CA SER A 44 10.77 11.54 -38.54
C SER A 44 9.48 11.61 -37.72
N ALA A 45 9.16 12.80 -37.24
CA ALA A 45 7.92 13.13 -36.56
C ALA A 45 6.78 13.32 -37.57
N ARG A 46 5.61 12.74 -37.30
CA ARG A 46 4.32 13.20 -37.84
C ARG A 46 3.33 13.33 -36.69
N ARG A 47 2.88 14.57 -36.46
CA ARG A 47 1.74 14.91 -35.59
C ARG A 47 0.46 14.30 -36.18
N ARG A 48 -0.32 13.61 -35.35
CA ARG A 48 -1.75 13.35 -35.62
C ARG A 48 -2.53 13.63 -34.34
N HIS A 49 -3.50 14.52 -34.46
CA HIS A 49 -4.57 14.72 -33.48
C HIS A 49 -5.38 13.43 -33.35
N LEU A 50 -5.63 12.97 -32.12
CA LEU A 50 -6.49 11.82 -31.82
C LEU A 50 -7.76 12.33 -31.15
N VAL A 51 -8.87 12.16 -31.86
CA VAL A 51 -10.24 12.26 -31.37
C VAL A 51 -10.61 10.89 -30.83
N PHE A 52 -11.10 10.81 -29.59
CA PHE A 52 -11.53 9.56 -28.96
C PHE A 52 -12.87 9.10 -29.55
N GLY A 53 -12.82 7.97 -30.28
CA GLY A 53 -14.00 7.20 -30.67
C GLY A 53 -13.94 5.83 -30.01
N VAL A 54 -14.95 5.51 -29.20
CA VAL A 54 -15.12 4.22 -28.52
C VAL A 54 -15.38 3.13 -29.58
N GLN A 55 -14.47 2.17 -29.72
CA GLN A 55 -14.69 0.94 -30.51
C GLN A 55 -14.78 -0.28 -29.58
N HIS A 56 -15.87 -1.03 -29.72
CA HIS A 56 -16.15 -2.31 -29.07
C HIS A 56 -15.10 -3.39 -29.43
N PRO A 57 -14.70 -4.29 -28.51
CA PRO A 57 -13.74 -5.34 -28.84
C PRO A 57 -14.37 -6.46 -29.67
N ALA A 58 -13.71 -6.77 -30.79
CA ALA A 58 -14.00 -7.89 -31.68
C ALA A 58 -13.69 -9.25 -31.03
N ARG A 59 -14.51 -10.25 -31.38
CA ARG A 59 -14.38 -11.67 -31.00
C ARG A 59 -13.05 -12.27 -31.46
N ARG A 60 -12.31 -12.90 -30.56
CA ARG A 60 -11.13 -13.73 -30.91
C ARG A 60 -11.57 -14.98 -31.69
N ALA A 61 -10.94 -15.20 -32.84
CA ALA A 61 -11.08 -16.39 -33.67
C ALA A 61 -10.37 -17.59 -33.04
N ALA A 62 -11.01 -18.76 -33.10
CA ALA A 62 -10.42 -20.04 -32.78
C ALA A 62 -9.74 -20.63 -34.03
N ASP A 63 -8.48 -21.03 -33.89
CA ASP A 63 -7.71 -21.78 -34.87
C ASP A 63 -8.37 -23.15 -35.14
N LEU A 64 -8.64 -23.45 -36.41
CA LEU A 64 -9.02 -24.78 -36.88
C LEU A 64 -8.19 -25.12 -38.13
N ARG A 65 -7.23 -26.03 -37.94
CA ARG A 65 -6.44 -26.65 -39.02
C ARG A 65 -7.37 -27.42 -39.95
N VAL A 66 -7.35 -27.09 -41.24
CA VAL A 66 -8.02 -27.87 -42.29
C VAL A 66 -6.97 -28.57 -43.16
N ARG A 67 -7.01 -29.91 -43.18
CA ARG A 67 -6.34 -30.75 -44.18
C ARG A 67 -7.07 -30.64 -45.51
N GLN A 68 -6.34 -30.38 -46.59
CA GLN A 68 -6.84 -30.39 -47.96
C GLN A 68 -7.14 -31.81 -48.46
N ARG A 69 -8.27 -32.00 -49.15
CA ARG A 69 -8.41 -32.87 -50.33
C ARG A 69 -9.56 -32.38 -51.23
N GLY A 70 -9.22 -32.12 -52.50
CA GLY A 70 -9.89 -32.69 -53.68
C GLY A 70 -11.29 -32.22 -54.08
N ASP A 71 -11.29 -31.21 -54.96
CA ASP A 71 -11.91 -31.17 -56.31
C ASP A 71 -13.46 -31.14 -56.53
N GLN A 72 -13.78 -30.39 -57.59
CA GLN A 72 -14.98 -30.29 -58.43
C GLN A 72 -16.07 -29.26 -58.12
N GLY A 73 -16.31 -28.45 -59.15
CA GLY A 73 -17.18 -27.29 -59.17
C GLY A 73 -18.67 -27.61 -59.23
N GLY A 74 -19.44 -26.67 -58.70
CA GLY A 74 -20.89 -26.63 -58.82
C GLY A 74 -21.39 -25.29 -58.28
N HIS A 75 -21.93 -24.47 -59.18
CA HIS A 75 -22.69 -23.27 -58.79
C HIS A 75 -23.87 -23.69 -57.91
N LEU A 76 -23.76 -23.44 -56.61
CA LEU A 76 -24.87 -23.55 -55.67
C LEU A 76 -25.35 -22.16 -55.27
N ARG A 77 -26.47 -21.75 -55.87
CA ARG A 77 -27.33 -20.70 -55.34
C ARG A 77 -27.69 -21.05 -53.90
N ALA A 78 -27.12 -20.33 -52.93
CA ALA A 78 -27.56 -20.40 -51.55
C ALA A 78 -28.88 -19.61 -51.41
N THR A 79 -29.99 -20.30 -51.61
CA THR A 79 -31.29 -19.88 -51.07
C THR A 79 -31.15 -19.69 -49.56
N VAL A 80 -31.16 -18.44 -49.10
CA VAL A 80 -31.26 -18.09 -47.68
C VAL A 80 -32.66 -18.49 -47.23
N ARG A 81 -32.80 -19.74 -46.79
CA ARG A 81 -33.92 -20.16 -45.96
C ARG A 81 -33.74 -19.37 -44.66
N ARG A 82 -34.52 -18.30 -44.47
CA ARG A 82 -34.64 -17.61 -43.18
C ARG A 82 -35.14 -18.63 -42.16
N SER A 83 -34.24 -19.37 -41.54
CA SER A 83 -34.54 -20.18 -40.37
C SER A 83 -34.95 -19.21 -39.27
N ARG A 84 -36.23 -19.22 -38.92
CA ARG A 84 -36.69 -18.70 -37.64
C ARG A 84 -35.96 -19.46 -36.53
N SER A 85 -34.83 -18.93 -36.08
CA SER A 85 -34.14 -19.38 -34.86
C SER A 85 -34.18 -18.30 -33.77
N ARG A 86 -35.18 -17.41 -33.82
CA ARG A 86 -35.75 -16.78 -32.61
C ARG A 86 -36.55 -17.83 -31.84
N GLN A 87 -35.89 -18.82 -31.26
CA GLN A 87 -36.43 -19.72 -30.23
C GLN A 87 -35.40 -20.80 -29.95
N ARG A 88 -34.57 -20.57 -28.93
CA ARG A 88 -34.03 -21.55 -27.95
C ARG A 88 -32.91 -20.91 -27.10
N CYS A 89 -33.17 -19.72 -26.55
CA CYS A 89 -32.75 -19.44 -25.16
C CYS A 89 -33.95 -19.78 -24.28
N ALA A 90 -34.35 -21.05 -24.30
CA ALA A 90 -35.34 -21.57 -23.37
C ALA A 90 -34.65 -21.67 -22.01
N HIS A 91 -34.98 -20.69 -21.17
CA HIS A 91 -34.99 -20.75 -19.72
C HIS A 91 -34.40 -22.02 -19.08
N ARG A 92 -33.11 -21.98 -18.74
CA ARG A 92 -32.75 -22.31 -17.36
C ARG A 92 -32.93 -21.04 -16.54
N THR A 93 -34.19 -20.69 -16.29
CA THR A 93 -34.52 -19.96 -15.08
C THR A 93 -34.05 -20.86 -13.95
N HIS A 94 -32.85 -20.59 -13.42
CA HIS A 94 -32.67 -20.79 -11.99
C HIS A 94 -33.89 -20.12 -11.38
N ARG A 95 -34.80 -20.92 -10.81
CA ARG A 95 -35.79 -20.38 -9.89
C ARG A 95 -34.95 -19.73 -8.80
N LEU A 96 -34.63 -18.45 -8.96
CA LEU A 96 -34.35 -17.56 -7.86
C LEU A 96 -35.59 -17.74 -6.98
N ARG A 97 -35.50 -18.62 -5.99
CA ARG A 97 -36.45 -18.61 -4.88
C ARG A 97 -36.45 -17.14 -4.47
N ARG A 98 -37.59 -16.47 -4.62
CA ARG A 98 -37.81 -15.14 -4.06
C ARG A 98 -37.61 -15.27 -2.56
N TRP A 99 -36.37 -15.15 -2.11
CA TRP A 99 -36.03 -14.97 -0.72
C TRP A 99 -36.49 -13.56 -0.37
N ARG A 100 -37.77 -13.43 -0.01
CA ARG A 100 -38.22 -12.28 0.77
C ARG A 100 -37.85 -12.60 2.19
N ALA A 101 -36.74 -12.04 2.67
CA ALA A 101 -36.46 -12.07 4.09
C ALA A 101 -37.56 -11.27 4.81
N PRO A 102 -38.06 -11.73 5.96
CA PRO A 102 -39.01 -10.96 6.77
C PRO A 102 -38.51 -9.53 6.98
N GLY A 103 -39.37 -8.52 6.78
CA GLY A 103 -39.01 -7.10 6.93
C GLY A 103 -38.33 -6.45 5.71
N THR A 104 -38.23 -7.13 4.57
CA THR A 104 -37.62 -6.55 3.34
C THR A 104 -38.65 -6.14 2.29
N LEU A 105 -38.40 -5.02 1.61
CA LEU A 105 -39.12 -4.58 0.41
C LEU A 105 -38.43 -5.14 -0.83
N SER A 106 -39.18 -5.65 -1.80
CA SER A 106 -38.58 -5.95 -3.10
C SER A 106 -38.27 -4.65 -3.84
N LEU A 107 -37.27 -4.64 -4.73
CA LEU A 107 -36.95 -3.47 -5.54
C LEU A 107 -38.18 -2.96 -6.33
N THR A 108 -39.03 -3.87 -6.81
CA THR A 108 -40.30 -3.54 -7.45
C THR A 108 -41.28 -2.85 -6.49
N ASP A 109 -41.42 -3.35 -5.26
CA ASP A 109 -42.30 -2.73 -4.26
C ASP A 109 -41.75 -1.39 -3.79
N LEU A 110 -40.42 -1.23 -3.71
CA LEU A 110 -39.76 0.04 -3.39
C LEU A 110 -40.03 1.08 -4.48
N TYR A 111 -39.90 0.71 -5.76
CA TYR A 111 -40.28 1.60 -6.87
C TYR A 111 -41.77 1.93 -6.87
N ALA A 112 -42.64 0.97 -6.57
CA ALA A 112 -44.08 1.20 -6.49
C ALA A 112 -44.48 2.07 -5.28
N ALA A 113 -43.70 2.02 -4.19
CA ALA A 113 -43.89 2.86 -3.01
C ALA A 113 -43.38 4.29 -3.18
N ALA A 114 -42.59 4.58 -4.23
CA ALA A 114 -42.21 5.94 -4.59
C ALA A 114 -43.45 6.67 -5.15
N SER A 115 -44.20 7.31 -4.27
CA SER A 115 -45.39 8.10 -4.63
C SER A 115 -45.01 9.52 -5.06
N GLY A 116 -45.15 9.83 -6.35
CA GLY A 116 -45.35 11.20 -6.84
C GLY A 116 -44.41 11.71 -7.95
N ASP A 117 -44.92 12.67 -8.72
CA ASP A 117 -44.23 13.47 -9.76
C ASP A 117 -43.08 14.37 -9.21
N PHE A 118 -42.61 14.14 -7.98
CA PHE A 118 -41.62 14.98 -7.30
C PHE A 118 -40.18 14.76 -7.78
N PHE A 119 -39.90 13.65 -8.47
CA PHE A 119 -38.59 13.32 -9.00
C PHE A 119 -38.71 12.64 -10.35
N ASP A 120 -38.39 13.37 -11.42
CA ASP A 120 -38.28 12.81 -12.76
C ASP A 120 -36.95 12.08 -12.90
N PHE A 121 -36.98 10.77 -12.62
CA PHE A 121 -35.79 9.92 -12.73
C PHE A 121 -35.20 9.94 -14.13
N GLU A 122 -36.03 9.87 -15.19
CA GLU A 122 -35.55 9.75 -16.58
C GLU A 122 -34.78 10.99 -17.03
N SER A 123 -35.30 12.20 -16.80
CA SER A 123 -34.54 13.40 -17.13
C SER A 123 -33.31 13.59 -16.24
N THR A 124 -33.42 13.24 -14.95
CA THR A 124 -32.33 13.41 -13.99
C THR A 124 -31.12 12.55 -14.34
N TRP A 125 -31.28 11.23 -14.53
CA TRP A 125 -30.13 10.35 -14.79
C TRP A 125 -29.47 10.65 -16.14
N ARG A 126 -30.26 11.10 -17.13
CA ARG A 126 -29.76 11.50 -18.46
C ARG A 126 -29.00 12.83 -18.45
N ALA A 127 -29.29 13.70 -17.48
CA ALA A 127 -28.59 14.97 -17.35
C ALA A 127 -27.18 14.81 -16.74
N VAL A 128 -26.94 13.74 -15.98
CA VAL A 128 -25.64 13.44 -15.36
C VAL A 128 -24.54 13.35 -16.41
N GLN A 129 -23.49 14.15 -16.24
CA GLN A 129 -22.28 14.14 -17.06
C GLN A 129 -21.10 13.51 -16.31
N PRO A 130 -20.07 13.01 -17.02
CA PRO A 130 -18.91 12.39 -16.37
C PRO A 130 -18.16 13.31 -15.38
N GLU A 131 -18.24 14.62 -15.55
CA GLU A 131 -17.51 15.65 -14.79
C GLU A 131 -18.32 16.17 -13.59
N ASP A 132 -19.55 15.69 -13.44
CA ASP A 132 -20.40 16.00 -12.29
C ASP A 132 -19.83 15.34 -11.03
N ILE A 133 -19.97 16.05 -9.91
CA ILE A 133 -19.52 15.57 -8.61
C ILE A 133 -20.46 14.46 -8.14
N VAL A 134 -19.90 13.26 -7.99
CA VAL A 134 -20.63 12.09 -7.47
C VAL A 134 -20.45 11.94 -5.97
N THR A 135 -19.29 12.34 -5.44
CA THR A 135 -19.04 12.18 -4.01
C THR A 135 -18.03 13.17 -3.44
N LEU A 136 -18.16 13.41 -2.14
CA LEU A 136 -17.20 14.15 -1.33
C LEU A 136 -16.57 13.20 -0.31
N ILE A 137 -15.24 13.19 -0.26
CA ILE A 137 -14.47 12.48 0.77
C ILE A 137 -13.80 13.51 1.66
N TYR A 138 -14.22 13.59 2.92
CA TYR A 138 -13.60 14.50 3.88
C TYR A 138 -12.32 13.90 4.43
N THR A 139 -11.19 14.58 4.23
CA THR A 139 -9.89 14.17 4.76
C THR A 139 -9.47 15.08 5.89
N SER A 140 -9.09 14.50 7.04
CA SER A 140 -8.40 15.25 8.09
C SER A 140 -6.95 15.46 7.66
N GLY A 141 -6.68 16.57 6.97
CA GLY A 141 -5.32 17.02 6.71
C GLY A 141 -4.58 17.36 8.01
N THR A 142 -3.26 17.56 7.92
CA THR A 142 -2.39 17.93 9.07
C THR A 142 -2.80 19.24 9.75
N THR A 143 -3.63 20.06 9.09
CA THR A 143 -4.12 21.35 9.56
C THR A 143 -5.36 21.28 10.47
N GLY A 144 -5.90 20.09 10.74
CA GLY A 144 -7.00 19.88 11.71
C GLY A 144 -8.43 20.15 11.18
N ASN A 145 -8.61 21.05 10.21
CA ASN A 145 -9.91 21.25 9.53
C ASN A 145 -10.08 20.27 8.36
N PRO A 146 -11.14 19.42 8.34
CA PRO A 146 -11.39 18.50 7.25
C PRO A 146 -11.61 19.21 5.91
N LYS A 147 -10.99 18.72 4.83
CA LYS A 147 -11.19 19.21 3.46
C LYS A 147 -12.05 18.21 2.69
N GLY A 148 -13.10 18.66 2.02
CA GLY A 148 -13.94 17.81 1.18
C GLY A 148 -13.32 17.64 -0.21
N VAL A 149 -12.76 16.47 -0.49
CA VAL A 149 -12.22 16.11 -1.81
C VAL A 149 -13.37 15.86 -2.77
N GLU A 150 -13.46 16.64 -3.85
CA GLU A 150 -14.51 16.52 -4.86
C GLU A 150 -14.13 15.49 -5.92
N MET A 151 -14.90 14.41 -6.01
CA MET A 151 -14.73 13.32 -6.97
C MET A 151 -15.84 13.33 -8.00
N THR A 152 -15.48 13.10 -9.26
CA THR A 152 -16.41 13.02 -10.39
C THR A 152 -16.75 11.57 -10.75
N HIS A 153 -17.79 11.37 -11.56
CA HIS A 153 -18.08 10.05 -12.14
C HIS A 153 -16.89 9.53 -12.97
N ALA A 154 -16.28 10.39 -13.79
CA ALA A 154 -15.13 10.04 -14.62
C ALA A 154 -13.93 9.58 -13.78
N ASN A 155 -13.67 10.24 -12.64
CA ASN A 155 -12.59 9.85 -11.74
C ASN A 155 -12.75 8.39 -11.27
N LEU A 156 -13.93 8.04 -10.75
CA LEU A 156 -14.19 6.73 -10.16
C LEU A 156 -14.32 5.61 -11.19
N LEU A 157 -14.91 5.90 -12.34
CA LEU A 157 -14.95 4.96 -13.46
C LEU A 157 -13.54 4.66 -13.98
N PHE A 158 -12.71 5.69 -14.13
CA PHE A 158 -11.30 5.49 -14.51
C PHE A 158 -10.58 4.63 -13.48
N GLU A 159 -10.71 4.93 -12.19
CA GLU A 159 -10.11 4.15 -11.10
C GLU A 159 -10.49 2.66 -11.18
N GLY A 160 -11.79 2.37 -11.31
CA GLY A 160 -12.27 0.99 -11.37
C GLY A 160 -11.75 0.20 -12.58
N TYR A 161 -11.63 0.83 -13.75
CA TYR A 161 -11.08 0.15 -14.94
C TYR A 161 -9.55 0.05 -14.90
N ALA A 162 -8.86 1.05 -14.36
CA ALA A 162 -7.40 1.04 -14.24
C ALA A 162 -6.94 -0.06 -13.26
N ILE A 163 -7.66 -0.24 -12.15
CA ILE A 163 -7.34 -1.30 -11.19
C ILE A 163 -7.73 -2.69 -11.72
N ASP A 164 -8.82 -2.81 -12.47
CA ASP A 164 -9.19 -4.05 -13.18
C ASP A 164 -8.12 -4.47 -14.20
N GLU A 165 -7.56 -3.54 -14.95
CA GLU A 165 -6.50 -3.83 -15.93
C GLU A 165 -5.27 -4.49 -15.28
N VAL A 166 -4.97 -4.14 -14.02
CA VAL A 166 -3.83 -4.68 -13.27
C VAL A 166 -4.18 -5.96 -12.51
N LEU A 167 -5.35 -6.02 -11.87
CA LEU A 167 -5.70 -7.10 -10.92
C LEU A 167 -6.69 -8.14 -11.50
N GLY A 168 -7.44 -7.78 -12.53
CA GLY A 168 -8.46 -8.62 -13.18
C GLY A 168 -9.63 -8.93 -12.24
N ILE A 169 -10.50 -7.96 -12.02
CA ILE A 169 -11.74 -8.11 -11.26
C ILE A 169 -12.75 -8.88 -12.10
N ARG A 170 -13.48 -9.82 -11.50
CA ARG A 170 -14.47 -10.65 -12.18
C ARG A 170 -15.86 -10.46 -11.57
N PHE A 171 -16.86 -10.60 -12.43
CA PHE A 171 -18.25 -10.73 -11.98
C PHE A 171 -18.37 -11.88 -10.96
N GLY A 172 -19.01 -11.59 -9.83
CA GLY A 172 -19.17 -12.53 -8.73
C GLY A 172 -17.95 -12.70 -7.83
N ASP A 173 -16.85 -11.95 -8.02
CA ASP A 173 -15.76 -11.93 -7.04
C ASP A 173 -16.30 -11.51 -5.67
N ARG A 174 -15.87 -12.21 -4.61
CA ARG A 174 -16.39 -12.04 -3.25
C ARG A 174 -15.40 -11.24 -2.41
N VAL A 175 -15.92 -10.22 -1.73
CA VAL A 175 -15.17 -9.28 -0.89
C VAL A 175 -15.92 -9.02 0.43
N THR A 176 -15.25 -8.39 1.38
CA THR A 176 -15.87 -7.87 2.60
C THR A 176 -15.82 -6.34 2.63
N SER A 177 -16.86 -5.69 3.13
CA SER A 177 -16.83 -4.26 3.51
C SER A 177 -16.87 -4.19 5.04
N PHE A 178 -15.81 -3.68 5.64
CA PHE A 178 -15.63 -3.57 7.10
C PHE A 178 -14.95 -2.27 7.52
N LEU A 179 -14.56 -1.44 6.54
CA LEU A 179 -14.02 -0.11 6.77
C LEU A 179 -15.19 0.88 6.75
N PRO A 180 -15.09 2.05 7.38
CA PRO A 180 -16.15 3.06 7.28
C PRO A 180 -16.32 3.50 5.83
N SER A 181 -17.56 3.51 5.32
CA SER A 181 -17.83 3.98 3.95
C SER A 181 -17.55 5.47 3.73
N ALA A 182 -17.20 6.22 4.78
CA ALA A 182 -16.62 7.56 4.69
C ALA A 182 -15.20 7.57 4.10
N HIS A 183 -14.48 6.44 4.16
CA HIS A 183 -13.16 6.26 3.59
C HIS A 183 -13.28 5.80 2.13
N ILE A 184 -12.49 6.41 1.24
CA ILE A 184 -12.58 6.15 -0.20
C ILE A 184 -12.32 4.69 -0.57
N ALA A 185 -11.41 4.00 0.14
CA ALA A 185 -11.14 2.58 -0.10
C ALA A 185 -12.40 1.71 0.07
N ASP A 186 -13.14 1.86 1.17
CA ASP A 186 -14.39 1.10 1.39
C ASP A 186 -15.44 1.46 0.35
N ARG A 187 -15.57 2.76 0.04
CA ARG A 187 -16.53 3.23 -0.96
C ARG A 187 -16.21 2.69 -2.36
N MET A 188 -14.93 2.66 -2.73
CA MET A 188 -14.50 2.08 -3.99
C MET A 188 -14.80 0.59 -4.05
N THR A 189 -14.38 -0.18 -3.05
CA THR A 189 -14.53 -1.65 -3.09
C THR A 189 -15.94 -2.15 -2.80
N GLY A 190 -16.66 -1.50 -1.88
CA GLY A 190 -17.96 -1.93 -1.39
C GLY A 190 -19.15 -1.38 -2.17
N LEU A 191 -18.96 -0.27 -2.91
CA LEU A 191 -20.02 0.36 -3.72
C LEU A 191 -19.64 0.39 -5.20
N TYR A 192 -18.60 1.13 -5.58
CA TYR A 192 -18.36 1.42 -7.00
C TYR A 192 -17.91 0.18 -7.80
N LEU A 193 -16.98 -0.63 -7.28
CA LEU A 193 -16.59 -1.88 -7.93
C LEU A 193 -17.74 -2.89 -8.01
N GLN A 194 -18.67 -2.85 -7.05
CA GLN A 194 -19.87 -3.68 -7.06
C GLN A 194 -20.82 -3.28 -8.19
N GLU A 195 -21.05 -1.97 -8.37
CA GLU A 195 -21.87 -1.44 -9.47
C GLU A 195 -21.24 -1.68 -10.84
N MET A 196 -19.92 -1.50 -10.95
CA MET A 196 -19.19 -1.63 -12.22
C MET A 196 -19.02 -3.07 -12.67
N PHE A 197 -18.70 -3.99 -11.73
CA PHE A 197 -18.27 -5.34 -12.07
C PHE A 197 -19.17 -6.45 -11.51
N GLY A 198 -20.14 -6.12 -10.65
CA GLY A 198 -21.04 -7.11 -10.05
C GLY A 198 -20.33 -8.02 -9.04
N THR A 199 -19.44 -7.47 -8.23
CA THR A 199 -18.85 -8.19 -7.08
C THR A 199 -19.91 -8.50 -6.02
N GLN A 200 -19.63 -9.47 -5.16
CA GLN A 200 -20.46 -9.83 -4.01
C GLN A 200 -19.83 -9.28 -2.75
N VAL A 201 -20.52 -8.38 -2.07
CA VAL A 201 -20.03 -7.68 -0.88
C VAL A 201 -20.70 -8.24 0.37
N THR A 202 -19.91 -8.78 1.30
CA THR A 202 -20.39 -9.09 2.65
C THR A 202 -20.03 -7.94 3.59
N ALA A 203 -21.06 -7.23 4.07
CA ALA A 203 -20.87 -6.18 5.06
C ALA A 203 -20.61 -6.80 6.45
N VAL A 204 -19.52 -6.39 7.09
CA VAL A 204 -19.13 -6.80 8.45
C VAL A 204 -19.22 -5.57 9.33
N ALA A 205 -20.23 -5.52 10.20
CA ALA A 205 -20.57 -4.32 10.97
C ALA A 205 -19.49 -3.92 11.99
N ASP A 206 -18.74 -4.88 12.53
CA ASP A 206 -17.64 -4.65 13.45
C ASP A 206 -16.34 -5.20 12.84
N ALA A 207 -15.40 -4.31 12.51
CA ALA A 207 -14.11 -4.71 11.95
C ALA A 207 -13.35 -5.73 12.82
N ARG A 208 -13.63 -5.80 14.13
CA ARG A 208 -13.01 -6.79 15.04
C ARG A 208 -13.45 -8.22 14.75
N THR A 209 -14.60 -8.41 14.10
CA THR A 209 -15.15 -9.74 13.75
C THR A 209 -14.74 -10.21 12.36
N ILE A 210 -13.92 -9.45 11.63
CA ILE A 210 -13.51 -9.79 10.27
C ILE A 210 -12.88 -11.19 10.16
N ALA A 211 -12.01 -11.56 11.09
CA ALA A 211 -11.35 -12.87 11.10
C ALA A 211 -12.34 -14.03 11.22
N ALA A 212 -13.44 -13.83 11.96
CA ALA A 212 -14.49 -14.84 12.12
C ALA A 212 -15.43 -14.92 10.89
N ALA A 213 -15.55 -13.83 10.12
CA ALA A 213 -16.39 -13.79 8.93
C ALA A 213 -15.72 -14.41 7.70
N LEU A 214 -14.39 -14.37 7.61
CA LEU A 214 -13.65 -14.85 6.42
C LEU A 214 -13.94 -16.30 6.01
N PRO A 215 -14.04 -17.28 6.92
CA PRO A 215 -14.34 -18.67 6.55
C PRO A 215 -15.71 -18.84 5.89
N ASP A 216 -16.70 -18.02 6.27
CA ASP A 216 -18.03 -18.05 5.66
C ASP A 216 -18.04 -17.33 4.30
N VAL A 217 -17.37 -16.18 4.23
CA VAL A 217 -17.33 -15.34 3.01
C VAL A 217 -16.52 -16.01 1.89
N ARG A 218 -15.43 -16.69 2.24
CA ARG A 218 -14.44 -17.25 1.31
C ARG A 218 -14.10 -16.27 0.18
N PRO A 219 -13.48 -15.11 0.50
CA PRO A 219 -13.25 -14.07 -0.49
C PRO A 219 -12.38 -14.59 -1.64
N THR A 220 -12.70 -14.18 -2.86
CA THR A 220 -11.88 -14.50 -4.05
C THR A 220 -10.86 -13.42 -4.31
N VAL A 221 -11.10 -12.20 -3.84
CA VAL A 221 -10.18 -11.07 -3.90
C VAL A 221 -10.30 -10.31 -2.60
N TRP A 222 -9.20 -9.91 -1.98
CA TRP A 222 -9.30 -9.34 -0.63
C TRP A 222 -8.24 -8.29 -0.32
N GLY A 223 -8.66 -7.15 0.21
CA GLY A 223 -7.77 -6.07 0.64
C GLY A 223 -7.97 -5.78 2.12
N ALA A 224 -6.88 -5.55 2.85
CA ALA A 224 -6.96 -5.13 4.23
C ALA A 224 -5.81 -4.19 4.63
N VAL A 225 -6.05 -3.38 5.66
CA VAL A 225 -5.01 -2.53 6.25
C VAL A 225 -3.99 -3.37 7.02
N PRO A 226 -2.74 -2.88 7.20
CA PRO A 226 -1.64 -3.67 7.79
C PRO A 226 -1.99 -4.35 9.12
N ARG A 227 -2.65 -3.63 10.03
CA ARG A 227 -3.05 -4.15 11.35
C ARG A 227 -3.95 -5.39 11.28
N VAL A 228 -4.80 -5.49 10.26
CA VAL A 228 -5.66 -6.68 10.06
C VAL A 228 -4.81 -7.88 9.67
N TRP A 229 -3.84 -7.70 8.78
CA TRP A 229 -2.89 -8.75 8.40
C TRP A 229 -2.03 -9.18 9.58
N GLU A 230 -1.51 -8.25 10.37
CA GLU A 230 -0.74 -8.54 11.59
C GLU A 230 -1.55 -9.34 12.61
N LYS A 231 -2.82 -8.97 12.83
CA LYS A 231 -3.72 -9.70 13.72
C LYS A 231 -4.01 -11.12 13.21
N LEU A 232 -4.20 -11.29 11.90
CA LEU A 232 -4.35 -12.62 11.29
C LEU A 232 -3.10 -13.47 11.47
N LYS A 233 -1.90 -12.89 11.25
CA LYS A 233 -0.62 -13.57 11.49
C LYS A 233 -0.50 -14.03 12.94
N ALA A 234 -0.75 -13.14 13.90
CA ALA A 234 -0.70 -13.48 15.32
C ALA A 234 -1.72 -14.58 15.69
N GLY A 235 -2.94 -14.53 15.12
CA GLY A 235 -3.95 -15.57 15.30
C GLY A 235 -3.52 -16.93 14.76
N ILE A 236 -2.84 -16.98 13.61
CA ILE A 236 -2.29 -18.22 13.04
C ILE A 236 -1.20 -18.78 13.96
N GLU A 237 -0.25 -17.95 14.37
CA GLU A 237 0.85 -18.34 15.27
C GLU A 237 0.32 -18.88 16.60
N PHE A 238 -0.66 -18.19 17.19
CA PHE A 238 -1.35 -18.63 18.40
C PHE A 238 -2.04 -19.99 18.23
N THR A 239 -2.75 -20.18 17.11
CA THR A 239 -3.44 -21.44 16.81
C THR A 239 -2.45 -22.60 16.68
N VAL A 240 -1.32 -22.39 15.99
CA VAL A 240 -0.27 -23.40 15.83
C VAL A 240 0.36 -23.77 17.19
N ALA A 241 0.63 -22.77 18.03
CA ALA A 241 1.26 -22.98 19.33
C ALA A 241 0.36 -23.73 20.34
N ARG A 242 -0.97 -23.67 20.16
CA ARG A 242 -1.95 -24.26 21.08
C ARG A 242 -2.65 -25.50 20.54
N GLU A 243 -2.21 -26.02 19.39
CA GLU A 243 -2.72 -27.30 18.89
C GLU A 243 -2.40 -28.41 19.90
N THR A 244 -3.44 -29.11 20.35
CA THR A 244 -3.34 -30.12 21.42
C THR A 244 -3.09 -31.51 20.86
N ASP A 245 -3.44 -31.73 19.59
CA ASP A 245 -3.15 -32.98 18.89
C ASP A 245 -1.67 -33.00 18.46
N GLU A 246 -0.88 -33.88 19.07
CA GLU A 246 0.56 -33.94 18.87
C GLU A 246 0.96 -34.15 17.40
N MET A 247 0.23 -35.00 16.67
CA MET A 247 0.50 -35.27 15.27
C MET A 247 0.20 -34.03 14.41
N LYS A 248 -0.94 -33.36 14.66
CA LYS A 248 -1.27 -32.10 13.95
C LYS A 248 -0.28 -31.00 14.29
N ARG A 249 0.13 -30.89 15.55
CA ARG A 249 1.10 -29.89 16.04
C ARG A 249 2.44 -30.06 15.34
N GLN A 250 2.95 -31.29 15.23
CA GLN A 250 4.19 -31.59 14.51
C GLN A 250 4.06 -31.28 13.01
N ALA A 251 2.95 -31.66 12.38
CA ALA A 251 2.71 -31.36 10.97
C ALA A 251 2.63 -29.85 10.69
N LEU A 252 1.92 -29.09 11.55
CA LEU A 252 1.85 -27.63 11.48
C LEU A 252 3.21 -26.99 11.71
N ALA A 253 3.96 -27.41 12.74
CA ALA A 253 5.29 -26.88 13.02
C ALA A 253 6.26 -27.11 11.87
N TRP A 254 6.25 -28.31 11.26
CA TRP A 254 7.04 -28.59 10.06
C TRP A 254 6.63 -27.69 8.89
N ALA A 255 5.35 -27.63 8.55
CA ALA A 255 4.87 -26.82 7.44
C ALA A 255 5.17 -25.32 7.62
N MET A 256 5.04 -24.80 8.86
CA MET A 256 5.39 -23.43 9.21
C MET A 256 6.90 -23.18 9.13
N SER A 257 7.74 -24.16 9.48
CA SER A 257 9.19 -24.07 9.28
C SER A 257 9.54 -23.95 7.80
N VAL A 258 8.91 -24.76 6.93
CA VAL A 258 9.10 -24.70 5.47
C VAL A 258 8.61 -23.36 4.90
N ALA A 259 7.44 -22.88 5.34
CA ALA A 259 6.93 -21.56 5.00
C ALA A 259 7.89 -20.44 5.43
N GLY A 260 8.51 -20.56 6.62
CA GLY A 260 9.52 -19.63 7.12
C GLY A 260 10.80 -19.60 6.29
N LYS A 261 11.31 -20.76 5.84
CA LYS A 261 12.44 -20.82 4.89
C LYS A 261 12.13 -20.08 3.59
N ARG A 262 10.93 -20.28 3.05
CA ARG A 262 10.44 -19.55 1.86
C ARG A 262 10.34 -18.04 2.11
N ALA A 263 9.80 -17.63 3.26
CA ALA A 263 9.72 -16.23 3.65
C ALA A 263 11.10 -15.56 3.72
N ASN A 264 12.09 -16.25 4.30
CA ASN A 264 13.47 -15.74 4.40
C ASN A 264 14.12 -15.57 3.02
N ALA A 265 13.94 -16.53 2.10
CA ALA A 265 14.44 -16.40 0.73
C ALA A 265 13.82 -15.19 0.02
N LEU A 266 12.51 -14.94 0.20
CA LEU A 266 11.83 -13.77 -0.36
C LEU A 266 12.35 -12.45 0.23
N LEU A 267 12.61 -12.40 1.54
CA LEU A 267 13.19 -11.23 2.20
C LEU A 267 14.61 -10.93 1.72
N ALA A 268 15.41 -11.97 1.49
CA ALA A 268 16.77 -11.85 0.97
C ALA A 268 16.82 -11.50 -0.53
N GLY A 269 15.68 -11.58 -1.24
CA GLY A 269 15.64 -11.42 -2.69
C GLY A 269 16.31 -12.56 -3.45
N GLU A 270 16.42 -13.73 -2.82
CA GLU A 270 17.10 -14.90 -3.34
C GLU A 270 16.15 -15.83 -4.10
N SER A 271 16.67 -16.56 -5.08
CA SER A 271 15.93 -17.64 -5.73
C SER A 271 15.82 -18.84 -4.77
N MET A 272 14.64 -19.43 -4.70
CA MET A 272 14.44 -20.65 -3.90
C MET A 272 15.14 -21.83 -4.57
N SER A 273 15.79 -22.69 -3.77
CA SER A 273 16.36 -23.94 -4.28
C SER A 273 15.27 -24.92 -4.71
N ASP A 274 15.56 -25.78 -5.68
CA ASP A 274 14.62 -26.80 -6.16
C ASP A 274 14.13 -27.71 -5.02
N GLN A 275 15.01 -27.99 -4.05
CA GLN A 275 14.68 -28.74 -2.85
C GLN A 275 13.64 -28.01 -1.98
N LEU A 276 13.81 -26.71 -1.75
CA LEU A 276 12.86 -25.91 -0.97
C LEU A 276 11.51 -25.78 -1.70
N VAL A 277 11.53 -25.63 -3.03
CA VAL A 277 10.31 -25.61 -3.84
C VAL A 277 9.53 -26.92 -3.70
N ALA A 278 10.21 -28.07 -3.80
CA ALA A 278 9.58 -29.38 -3.63
C ALA A 278 9.09 -29.63 -2.19
N GLU A 279 9.88 -29.25 -1.18
CA GLU A 279 9.49 -29.35 0.23
C GLU A 279 8.26 -28.48 0.52
N TRP A 280 8.23 -27.25 -0.03
CA TRP A 280 7.10 -26.35 0.10
C TRP A 280 5.84 -26.91 -0.58
N ALA A 281 5.96 -27.46 -1.79
CA ALA A 281 4.82 -28.07 -2.48
C ALA A 281 4.18 -29.20 -1.65
N LYS A 282 5.02 -30.03 -0.99
CA LYS A 282 4.54 -31.08 -0.09
C LYS A 282 3.89 -30.50 1.18
N ALA A 283 4.49 -29.47 1.78
CA ALA A 283 3.90 -28.78 2.92
C ALA A 283 2.55 -28.13 2.56
N ASP A 284 2.45 -27.61 1.34
CA ASP A 284 1.24 -26.99 0.82
C ASP A 284 0.10 -27.98 0.67
N GLU A 285 0.35 -29.09 -0.02
CA GLU A 285 -0.62 -30.17 -0.23
C GLU A 285 -1.13 -30.75 1.09
N LEU A 286 -0.23 -30.98 2.05
CA LEU A 286 -0.58 -31.70 3.28
C LEU A 286 -1.19 -30.78 4.35
N VAL A 287 -0.74 -29.53 4.44
CA VAL A 287 -0.99 -28.65 5.60
C VAL A 287 -1.38 -27.22 5.20
N LEU A 288 -0.56 -26.49 4.45
CA LEU A 288 -0.75 -25.04 4.27
C LEU A 288 -2.03 -24.72 3.47
N SER A 289 -2.40 -25.54 2.48
CA SER A 289 -3.67 -25.40 1.75
C SER A 289 -4.88 -25.49 2.68
N LYS A 290 -4.92 -26.49 3.56
CA LYS A 290 -5.98 -26.67 4.57
C LYS A 290 -6.00 -25.54 5.59
N LEU A 291 -4.83 -25.00 5.96
CA LEU A 291 -4.74 -23.80 6.79
C LEU A 291 -5.40 -22.60 6.09
N ARG A 292 -5.08 -22.36 4.81
CA ARG A 292 -5.72 -21.30 4.02
C ARG A 292 -7.22 -21.50 3.88
N GLU A 293 -7.68 -22.72 3.64
CA GLU A 293 -9.12 -23.06 3.59
C GLU A 293 -9.83 -22.70 4.89
N ARG A 294 -9.27 -23.08 6.05
CA ARG A 294 -9.82 -22.76 7.37
C ARG A 294 -9.86 -21.26 7.64
N LEU A 295 -8.93 -20.50 7.10
CA LEU A 295 -8.90 -19.03 7.19
C LEU A 295 -9.88 -18.35 6.21
N GLY A 296 -10.51 -19.11 5.31
CA GLY A 296 -11.37 -18.57 4.24
C GLY A 296 -10.63 -18.20 2.95
N PHE A 297 -9.31 -18.39 2.88
CA PHE A 297 -8.49 -18.00 1.73
C PHE A 297 -8.27 -19.12 0.71
N GLY A 298 -9.01 -20.23 0.79
CA GLY A 298 -8.88 -21.36 -0.14
C GLY A 298 -9.21 -21.01 -1.60
N GLU A 299 -10.05 -20.00 -1.85
CA GLU A 299 -10.45 -19.54 -3.19
C GLU A 299 -9.86 -18.18 -3.56
N LEU A 300 -8.94 -17.66 -2.74
CA LEU A 300 -8.34 -16.35 -2.92
C LEU A 300 -7.43 -16.32 -4.15
N ARG A 301 -7.67 -15.38 -5.06
CA ARG A 301 -6.90 -15.18 -6.29
C ARG A 301 -5.80 -14.15 -6.12
N TRP A 302 -6.07 -13.10 -5.35
CA TRP A 302 -5.10 -12.07 -5.02
C TRP A 302 -5.50 -11.34 -3.73
N ALA A 303 -4.49 -10.89 -2.99
CA ALA A 303 -4.66 -10.06 -1.80
C ALA A 303 -3.82 -8.79 -1.87
N LEU A 304 -4.34 -7.72 -1.25
CA LEU A 304 -3.68 -6.42 -1.20
C LEU A 304 -3.55 -5.89 0.23
N SER A 305 -2.57 -5.02 0.45
CA SER A 305 -2.51 -4.16 1.63
C SER A 305 -2.24 -2.70 1.26
N GLY A 306 -2.85 -1.76 1.98
CA GLY A 306 -2.72 -0.34 1.69
C GLY A 306 -3.19 0.54 2.84
N ALA A 307 -3.33 1.84 2.57
CA ALA A 307 -3.63 2.93 3.51
C ALA A 307 -2.52 3.27 4.53
N ALA A 308 -1.65 2.32 4.85
CA ALA A 308 -0.44 2.49 5.66
C ALA A 308 0.64 1.48 5.23
N PRO A 309 1.93 1.75 5.53
CA PRO A 309 3.01 0.79 5.30
C PRO A 309 2.81 -0.50 6.11
N ILE A 310 3.25 -1.63 5.58
CA ILE A 310 3.24 -2.94 6.24
C ILE A 310 4.67 -3.49 6.32
N PRO A 311 5.08 -4.14 7.44
CA PRO A 311 6.39 -4.76 7.53
C PRO A 311 6.60 -5.83 6.45
N LYS A 312 7.82 -5.85 5.86
CA LYS A 312 8.18 -6.85 4.84
C LYS A 312 8.09 -8.27 5.38
N GLU A 313 8.38 -8.45 6.66
CA GLU A 313 8.32 -9.71 7.38
C GLU A 313 6.88 -10.25 7.44
N THR A 314 5.90 -9.37 7.62
CA THR A 314 4.47 -9.74 7.58
C THR A 314 4.07 -10.20 6.18
N LEU A 315 4.46 -9.45 5.14
CA LEU A 315 4.22 -9.85 3.75
C LEU A 315 4.90 -11.18 3.39
N ALA A 316 6.15 -11.35 3.80
CA ALA A 316 6.92 -12.56 3.56
C ALA A 316 6.33 -13.78 4.27
N PHE A 317 5.83 -13.60 5.51
CA PHE A 317 5.09 -14.64 6.24
C PHE A 317 3.88 -15.14 5.45
N PHE A 318 3.03 -14.22 4.97
CA PHE A 318 1.84 -14.59 4.21
C PHE A 318 2.19 -15.24 2.87
N ALA A 319 3.18 -14.70 2.16
CA ALA A 319 3.70 -15.33 0.93
C ALA A 319 4.27 -16.73 1.20
N GLY A 320 4.94 -16.93 2.35
CA GLY A 320 5.46 -18.21 2.82
C GLY A 320 4.36 -19.26 3.02
N ILE A 321 3.19 -18.87 3.54
CA ILE A 321 2.02 -19.76 3.67
C ILE A 321 1.13 -19.81 2.42
N GLY A 322 1.59 -19.25 1.29
CA GLY A 322 0.88 -19.33 0.01
C GLY A 322 -0.16 -18.21 -0.25
N ILE A 323 -0.12 -17.12 0.51
CA ILE A 323 -0.96 -15.92 0.33
C ILE A 323 -0.05 -14.74 -0.05
N PRO A 324 0.35 -14.57 -1.32
CA PRO A 324 1.08 -13.39 -1.72
C PRO A 324 0.20 -12.14 -1.60
N ILE A 325 0.71 -11.11 -0.92
CA ILE A 325 0.05 -9.83 -0.73
C ILE A 325 0.88 -8.76 -1.45
N ALA A 326 0.25 -7.97 -2.32
CA ALA A 326 0.87 -6.77 -2.89
C ALA A 326 0.49 -5.53 -2.10
N GLU A 327 1.43 -4.61 -1.93
CA GLU A 327 1.13 -3.31 -1.38
C GLU A 327 0.60 -2.38 -2.49
N ILE A 328 -0.33 -1.50 -2.13
CA ILE A 328 -0.89 -0.46 -2.99
C ILE A 328 -0.73 0.90 -2.32
N TRP A 329 -0.57 1.95 -3.13
CA TRP A 329 -0.57 3.32 -2.64
C TRP A 329 -1.60 4.17 -3.38
N GLY A 330 -2.16 5.11 -2.63
CA GLY A 330 -3.09 6.10 -3.12
C GLY A 330 -3.58 6.99 -1.98
N MET A 331 -4.41 7.97 -2.34
CA MET A 331 -4.96 8.96 -1.43
C MET A 331 -6.33 9.41 -1.95
N SER A 332 -7.12 10.08 -1.12
CA SER A 332 -8.45 10.56 -1.53
C SER A 332 -8.37 11.52 -2.72
N GLU A 333 -7.35 12.37 -2.77
CA GLU A 333 -7.09 13.29 -3.90
C GLU A 333 -6.74 12.56 -5.21
N LEU A 334 -6.47 11.26 -5.13
CA LEU A 334 -6.21 10.33 -6.22
C LEU A 334 -7.32 9.28 -6.34
N SER A 335 -8.56 9.59 -5.95
CA SER A 335 -9.77 8.76 -6.14
C SER A 335 -9.81 7.36 -5.50
N CYS A 336 -8.69 6.72 -5.19
CA CYS A 336 -8.50 5.63 -4.22
C CYS A 336 -7.05 5.10 -4.31
N VAL A 337 -6.68 4.44 -5.41
CA VAL A 337 -5.38 3.81 -5.66
C VAL A 337 -4.71 4.46 -6.87
N ALA A 338 -3.44 4.80 -6.77
CA ALA A 338 -2.66 5.30 -7.91
C ALA A 338 -1.55 4.33 -8.33
N THR A 339 -1.15 3.42 -7.44
CA THR A 339 -0.15 2.40 -7.76
C THR A 339 -0.59 1.03 -7.28
N ALA A 340 -0.38 0.04 -8.14
CA ALA A 340 -0.65 -1.36 -7.83
C ALA A 340 0.23 -2.27 -8.68
N SER A 341 0.42 -3.50 -8.20
CA SER A 341 0.90 -4.62 -8.99
C SER A 341 0.04 -5.84 -8.62
N HIS A 342 -0.17 -6.75 -9.57
CA HIS A 342 -0.74 -8.04 -9.22
C HIS A 342 0.19 -8.74 -8.21
N PRO A 343 -0.29 -9.40 -7.14
CA PRO A 343 0.57 -10.08 -6.16
C PRO A 343 1.52 -11.15 -6.69
N ARG A 344 1.36 -11.55 -7.97
CA ARG A 344 2.25 -12.49 -8.66
C ARG A 344 3.54 -11.81 -9.12
N ASP A 345 3.47 -10.50 -9.34
CA ASP A 345 4.55 -9.64 -9.78
C ASP A 345 4.94 -8.63 -8.69
N GLY A 346 4.38 -8.78 -7.48
CA GLY A 346 4.66 -7.91 -6.34
C GLY A 346 6.09 -8.06 -5.83
N ARG A 347 6.71 -6.95 -5.42
CA ARG A 347 8.02 -6.93 -4.75
C ARG A 347 7.85 -6.43 -3.32
N LEU A 348 8.46 -7.12 -2.36
CA LEU A 348 8.36 -6.75 -0.94
C LEU A 348 8.92 -5.35 -0.69
N GLY A 349 8.14 -4.49 -0.02
CA GLY A 349 8.50 -3.09 0.25
C GLY A 349 8.40 -2.18 -0.97
N THR A 350 7.58 -2.55 -1.95
CA THR A 350 7.19 -1.67 -3.07
C THR A 350 5.67 -1.58 -3.10
N VAL A 351 5.13 -0.43 -3.47
CA VAL A 351 3.68 -0.18 -3.60
C VAL A 351 3.18 -0.41 -5.04
N GLY A 352 3.89 -1.27 -5.78
CA GLY A 352 3.61 -1.58 -7.17
C GLY A 352 4.05 -0.51 -8.16
N LYS A 353 3.42 -0.49 -9.34
CA LYS A 353 3.69 0.48 -10.40
C LYS A 353 2.53 1.45 -10.56
N LEU A 354 2.78 2.61 -11.16
CA LEU A 354 1.73 3.57 -11.48
C LEU A 354 0.67 2.93 -12.39
N LEU A 355 -0.61 3.15 -12.07
CA LEU A 355 -1.72 2.57 -12.84
C LEU A 355 -1.69 3.02 -14.31
N PRO A 356 -2.10 2.15 -15.25
CA PRO A 356 -2.19 2.51 -16.67
C PRO A 356 -3.03 3.77 -16.90
N GLY A 357 -2.58 4.62 -17.82
CA GLY A 357 -3.26 5.88 -18.15
C GLY A 357 -2.91 7.08 -17.26
N LEU A 358 -2.13 6.88 -16.18
CA LEU A 358 -1.58 7.96 -15.37
C LEU A 358 -0.16 8.36 -15.80
N GLN A 359 0.21 9.57 -15.43
CA GLN A 359 1.58 10.08 -15.56
C GLN A 359 2.13 10.38 -14.16
N GLY A 360 3.38 10.02 -13.93
CA GLY A 360 4.07 10.21 -12.66
C GLY A 360 5.48 10.76 -12.88
N LYS A 361 5.96 11.59 -11.96
CA LYS A 361 7.36 12.03 -11.92
C LYS A 361 7.79 12.32 -10.49
N ILE A 362 9.08 12.12 -10.21
CA ILE A 362 9.71 12.56 -8.96
C ILE A 362 10.22 13.99 -9.17
N ALA A 363 9.81 14.93 -8.31
CA ALA A 363 10.28 16.30 -8.30
C ALA A 363 11.70 16.41 -7.72
N GLU A 364 12.35 17.58 -7.83
CA GLU A 364 13.72 17.79 -7.36
C GLU A 364 13.92 17.52 -5.86
N ASP A 365 12.86 17.71 -5.07
CA ASP A 365 12.85 17.45 -3.63
C ASP A 365 12.39 16.02 -3.25
N GLY A 366 12.25 15.14 -4.24
CA GLY A 366 11.83 13.75 -4.05
C GLY A 366 10.32 13.55 -4.00
N GLU A 367 9.50 14.61 -4.00
CA GLU A 367 8.05 14.50 -4.00
C GLU A 367 7.55 13.80 -5.28
N TYR A 368 6.65 12.84 -5.13
CA TYR A 368 6.00 12.19 -6.26
C TYR A 368 4.81 13.01 -6.74
N LEU A 369 4.81 13.40 -8.01
CA LEU A 369 3.75 14.16 -8.64
C LEU A 369 2.97 13.25 -9.58
N VAL A 370 1.64 13.32 -9.51
CA VAL A 370 0.74 12.48 -10.32
C VAL A 370 -0.17 13.37 -11.15
N ARG A 371 -0.36 13.02 -12.42
CA ARG A 371 -1.30 13.68 -13.32
C ARG A 371 -2.10 12.64 -14.10
N GLY A 372 -3.40 12.86 -14.21
CA GLY A 372 -4.28 12.01 -15.00
C GLY A 372 -5.74 12.06 -14.53
N PRO A 373 -6.61 11.23 -15.12
CA PRO A 373 -8.05 11.24 -14.88
C PRO A 373 -8.46 10.88 -13.45
N LEU A 374 -7.52 10.42 -12.63
CA LEU A 374 -7.70 9.99 -11.26
C LEU A 374 -7.50 11.13 -10.24
N VAL A 375 -6.91 12.26 -10.67
CA VAL A 375 -6.75 13.45 -9.83
C VAL A 375 -8.10 14.09 -9.56
N MET A 376 -8.33 14.49 -8.31
CA MET A 376 -9.56 15.16 -7.87
C MET A 376 -9.90 16.40 -8.69
N LYS A 377 -11.18 16.77 -8.71
CA LYS A 377 -11.60 18.07 -9.28
C LYS A 377 -11.10 19.24 -8.44
N GLY A 378 -11.04 19.06 -7.12
CA GLY A 378 -10.53 20.04 -6.18
C GLY A 378 -11.06 19.83 -4.76
N TYR A 379 -10.78 20.80 -3.88
CA TYR A 379 -11.35 20.84 -2.54
C TYR A 379 -12.63 21.71 -2.51
N ARG A 380 -13.72 21.16 -1.97
CA ARG A 380 -15.04 21.80 -1.88
C ARG A 380 -14.94 23.17 -1.22
N LYS A 381 -15.26 24.23 -1.99
CA LYS A 381 -15.26 25.63 -1.56
C LYS A 381 -13.89 26.15 -1.08
N GLU A 382 -12.80 25.54 -1.54
CA GLU A 382 -11.42 25.85 -1.10
C GLU A 382 -10.50 26.01 -2.33
N PRO A 383 -10.72 27.03 -3.19
CA PRO A 383 -9.99 27.19 -4.44
C PRO A 383 -8.49 27.47 -4.25
N ALA A 384 -8.10 28.21 -3.20
CA ALA A 384 -6.69 28.47 -2.90
C ALA A 384 -5.94 27.17 -2.56
N LYS A 385 -6.49 26.34 -1.66
CA LYS A 385 -5.91 25.03 -1.33
C LYS A 385 -5.91 24.07 -2.52
N THR A 386 -6.86 24.23 -3.44
CA THR A 386 -6.90 23.45 -4.68
C THR A 386 -5.74 23.82 -5.59
N ALA A 387 -5.49 25.12 -5.79
CA ALA A 387 -4.36 25.62 -6.58
C ALA A 387 -2.99 25.35 -5.92
N GLU A 388 -2.92 25.21 -4.59
CA GLU A 388 -1.72 24.74 -3.89
C GLU A 388 -1.46 23.24 -4.13
N ALA A 389 -2.51 22.43 -4.26
CA ALA A 389 -2.39 20.98 -4.43
C ALA A 389 -2.23 20.57 -5.89
N ILE A 390 -2.85 21.27 -6.83
CA ILE A 390 -2.81 20.97 -8.26
C ILE A 390 -2.23 22.18 -8.99
N ASP A 391 -1.08 21.98 -9.63
CA ASP A 391 -0.40 23.05 -10.38
C ASP A 391 -1.13 23.38 -11.71
N SER A 392 -0.68 24.44 -12.38
CA SER A 392 -1.26 24.89 -13.66
C SER A 392 -1.12 23.88 -14.80
N ASP A 393 -0.20 22.92 -14.68
CA ASP A 393 0.04 21.85 -15.65
C ASP A 393 -0.78 20.59 -15.34
N GLY A 394 -1.59 20.62 -14.26
CA GLY A 394 -2.46 19.55 -13.80
C GLY A 394 -1.76 18.48 -12.96
N TRP A 395 -0.56 18.74 -12.46
CA TRP A 395 0.12 17.83 -11.53
C TRP A 395 -0.40 18.02 -10.11
N LEU A 396 -0.83 16.91 -9.51
CA LEU A 396 -1.11 16.83 -8.09
C LEU A 396 0.20 16.67 -7.31
N HIS A 397 0.44 17.60 -6.39
CA HIS A 397 1.42 17.54 -5.32
C HIS A 397 0.93 16.61 -4.21
N THR A 398 1.42 15.37 -4.20
CA THR A 398 0.93 14.31 -3.29
C THR A 398 1.35 14.54 -1.83
N GLY A 399 2.44 15.30 -1.64
CA GLY A 399 3.14 15.43 -0.37
C GLY A 399 3.86 14.16 0.08
N ASP A 400 3.98 13.14 -0.78
CA ASP A 400 4.70 11.90 -0.51
C ASP A 400 6.02 11.86 -1.29
N VAL A 401 7.09 11.44 -0.63
CA VAL A 401 8.42 11.26 -1.22
C VAL A 401 8.58 9.80 -1.64
N PHE A 402 9.10 9.60 -2.85
CA PHE A 402 9.23 8.28 -3.44
C PHE A 402 10.63 8.01 -3.96
N ASP A 403 10.97 6.73 -4.00
CA ASP A 403 12.00 6.18 -4.86
C ASP A 403 11.36 5.31 -5.96
N ILE A 404 12.00 5.24 -7.14
CA ILE A 404 11.54 4.42 -8.25
C ILE A 404 12.70 3.58 -8.79
N ASP A 405 12.51 2.27 -8.86
CA ASP A 405 13.52 1.38 -9.42
C ASP A 405 13.50 1.37 -10.97
N SER A 406 14.51 0.74 -11.57
CA SER A 406 14.66 0.68 -13.03
C SER A 406 13.52 -0.03 -13.76
N ASP A 407 12.73 -0.85 -13.04
CA ASP A 407 11.59 -1.57 -13.60
C ASP A 407 10.26 -0.83 -13.37
N GLY A 408 10.32 0.36 -12.75
CA GLY A 408 9.18 1.23 -12.49
C GLY A 408 8.41 0.89 -11.21
N TYR A 409 8.95 0.08 -10.31
CA TYR A 409 8.34 -0.13 -8.99
C TYR A 409 8.62 1.04 -8.08
N LEU A 410 7.57 1.49 -7.42
CA LEU A 410 7.58 2.64 -6.55
C LEU A 410 7.74 2.21 -5.08
N ARG A 411 8.54 2.96 -4.32
CA ARG A 411 8.69 2.81 -2.87
C ARG A 411 8.35 4.12 -2.19
N VAL A 412 7.43 4.05 -1.22
CA VAL A 412 7.14 5.20 -0.36
C VAL A 412 8.32 5.39 0.59
N VAL A 413 8.92 6.57 0.59
CA VAL A 413 9.97 6.94 1.52
C VAL A 413 9.36 7.56 2.78
N ASP A 414 8.61 8.66 2.64
CA ASP A 414 7.83 9.27 3.74
C ASP A 414 6.89 10.37 3.20
N ARG A 415 6.15 11.03 4.10
CA ARG A 415 5.49 12.32 3.85
C ARG A 415 6.52 13.45 3.88
N LYS A 416 6.56 14.27 2.84
CA LYS A 416 7.43 15.46 2.74
C LYS A 416 7.37 16.37 3.97
N LYS A 417 6.17 16.60 4.51
CA LYS A 417 5.96 17.46 5.69
C LYS A 417 6.30 16.80 7.02
N GLU A 418 6.50 15.48 7.04
CA GLU A 418 6.81 14.72 8.26
C GLU A 418 8.26 14.26 8.30
N LEU A 419 9.04 14.43 7.22
CA LEU A 419 10.47 14.12 7.23
C LEU A 419 11.16 14.85 8.38
N ILE A 420 11.92 14.09 9.17
CA ILE A 420 12.79 14.66 10.19
C ILE A 420 13.98 15.28 9.48
N ILE A 421 14.19 16.59 9.67
CA ILE A 421 15.41 17.28 9.24
C ILE A 421 16.21 17.58 10.50
N ASN A 422 17.27 16.83 10.75
CA ASN A 422 18.07 17.05 11.95
C ASN A 422 18.83 18.39 11.89
N ALA A 423 19.48 18.76 13.00
CA ALA A 423 20.27 19.99 13.09
C ALA A 423 21.44 20.08 12.07
N ALA A 424 21.83 18.94 11.47
CA ALA A 424 22.85 18.87 10.41
C ALA A 424 22.25 18.93 8.99
N GLY A 425 20.93 19.12 8.85
CA GLY A 425 20.23 19.19 7.57
C GLY A 425 20.02 17.84 6.88
N LYS A 426 20.22 16.71 7.59
CA LYS A 426 19.99 15.38 7.03
C LYS A 426 18.53 14.98 7.19
N ASN A 427 17.90 14.62 6.07
CA ASN A 427 16.54 14.13 6.01
C ASN A 427 16.49 12.66 6.43
N MET A 428 15.54 12.32 7.29
CA MET A 428 15.25 10.95 7.71
C MET A 428 13.74 10.73 7.71
N SER A 429 13.34 9.51 7.37
CA SER A 429 11.94 9.10 7.46
C SER A 429 11.61 8.67 8.89
N PRO A 430 10.80 9.42 9.66
CA PRO A 430 10.31 8.90 10.92
C PRO A 430 9.48 7.63 10.75
N ALA A 431 8.71 7.47 9.67
CA ALA A 431 7.93 6.24 9.46
C ALA A 431 8.85 5.01 9.31
N ASN A 432 9.98 5.13 8.60
CA ASN A 432 10.99 4.08 8.50
C ASN A 432 11.57 3.73 9.88
N ILE A 433 11.96 4.74 10.66
CA ILE A 433 12.51 4.56 12.01
C ILE A 433 11.49 3.85 12.91
N GLU A 434 10.26 4.35 12.94
CA GLU A 434 9.17 3.86 13.78
C GLU A 434 8.84 2.40 13.46
N ASN A 435 8.58 2.08 12.19
CA ASN A 435 8.23 0.73 11.77
C ASN A 435 9.36 -0.27 12.01
N THR A 436 10.61 0.14 11.77
CA THR A 436 11.78 -0.73 11.99
C THR A 436 11.96 -1.07 13.47
N ILE A 437 11.73 -0.10 14.36
CA ILE A 437 11.82 -0.31 15.81
C ILE A 437 10.62 -1.11 16.33
N LEU A 438 9.39 -0.81 15.88
CA LEU A 438 8.17 -1.53 16.28
C LEU A 438 8.23 -3.00 15.90
N ALA A 439 8.82 -3.35 14.76
CA ALA A 439 9.00 -4.74 14.35
C ALA A 439 9.79 -5.59 15.37
N ALA A 440 10.65 -4.98 16.17
CA ALA A 440 11.41 -5.63 17.25
C ALA A 440 10.79 -5.42 18.65
N CYS A 441 9.70 -4.66 18.75
CA CYS A 441 9.07 -4.26 20.01
C CYS A 441 7.57 -4.65 20.04
N PRO A 442 7.22 -5.96 20.08
CA PRO A 442 5.83 -6.42 19.90
C PRO A 442 4.84 -5.96 20.99
N MET A 443 5.33 -5.47 22.15
CA MET A 443 4.49 -4.93 23.22
C MET A 443 4.11 -3.46 23.00
N VAL A 444 4.80 -2.77 22.09
CA VAL A 444 4.60 -1.36 21.79
C VAL A 444 3.60 -1.27 20.65
N GLY A 445 2.49 -0.59 20.87
CA GLY A 445 1.44 -0.45 19.86
C GLY A 445 1.73 0.69 18.90
N VAL A 446 2.22 1.81 19.45
CA VAL A 446 2.54 3.02 18.69
C VAL A 446 3.79 3.66 19.28
N MET A 447 4.63 4.21 18.41
CA MET A 447 5.74 5.07 18.82
C MET A 447 5.81 6.31 17.93
N MET A 448 6.39 7.38 18.46
CA MET A 448 6.70 8.59 17.69
C MET A 448 8.19 8.86 17.77
N ALA A 449 8.88 8.78 16.62
CA ALA A 449 10.24 9.25 16.46
C ALA A 449 10.27 10.78 16.43
N ILE A 450 11.26 11.36 17.11
CA ILE A 450 11.45 12.79 17.30
C ILE A 450 12.91 13.10 17.00
N GLY A 451 13.18 14.01 16.07
CA GLY A 451 14.55 14.45 15.79
C GLY A 451 14.64 15.74 15.00
N ASP A 452 13.51 16.39 14.72
CA ASP A 452 13.46 17.56 13.84
C ASP A 452 14.14 18.76 14.50
N GLY A 453 15.13 19.33 13.82
CA GLY A 453 16.03 20.34 14.36
C GLY A 453 16.92 19.87 15.52
N ARG A 454 16.99 18.55 15.81
CA ARG A 454 17.76 17.99 16.94
C ARG A 454 19.04 17.30 16.48
N THR A 455 19.94 17.01 17.42
CA THR A 455 21.27 16.41 17.14
C THR A 455 21.23 14.89 16.92
N TYR A 456 20.21 14.21 17.44
CA TYR A 456 19.97 12.78 17.31
C TYR A 456 18.47 12.50 17.44
N ASN A 457 18.03 11.31 17.03
CA ASN A 457 16.63 10.91 17.18
C ASN A 457 16.35 10.35 18.57
N THR A 458 15.17 10.64 19.10
CA THR A 458 14.61 10.10 20.33
C THR A 458 13.20 9.59 20.05
N ALA A 459 12.59 8.89 21.02
CA ALA A 459 11.23 8.35 20.81
C ALA A 459 10.34 8.39 22.05
N LEU A 460 9.04 8.59 21.82
CA LEU A 460 7.97 8.30 22.79
C LEU A 460 7.28 6.99 22.38
N LEU A 461 7.08 6.08 23.33
CA LEU A 461 6.48 4.77 23.10
C LEU A 461 5.23 4.61 23.98
N VAL A 462 4.17 4.02 23.43
CA VAL A 462 2.98 3.59 24.18
C VAL A 462 2.69 2.12 23.94
N PHE A 463 2.15 1.43 24.95
CA PHE A 463 1.80 0.02 24.84
C PHE A 463 0.68 -0.22 23.83
N ASP A 464 0.68 -1.43 23.28
CA ASP A 464 -0.47 -1.95 22.56
C ASP A 464 -1.58 -2.33 23.55
N ALA A 465 -2.77 -1.75 23.39
CA ALA A 465 -3.89 -1.95 24.32
C ALA A 465 -4.29 -3.44 24.45
N ASP A 466 -4.23 -4.17 23.33
CA ASP A 466 -4.55 -5.61 23.28
C ASP A 466 -3.48 -6.48 23.98
N SER A 467 -2.26 -5.96 24.13
CA SER A 467 -1.12 -6.68 24.72
C SER A 467 -1.02 -6.55 26.24
N LEU A 468 -1.60 -5.50 26.84
CA LEU A 468 -1.50 -5.23 28.28
C LEU A 468 -2.06 -6.38 29.13
N GLY A 469 -3.31 -6.76 28.87
CA GLY A 469 -4.02 -7.76 29.67
C GLY A 469 -3.34 -9.12 29.69
N PRO A 470 -3.06 -9.74 28.51
CA PRO A 470 -2.37 -11.02 28.44
C PRO A 470 -1.00 -11.02 29.13
N TYR A 471 -0.21 -9.96 28.97
CA TYR A 471 1.11 -9.86 29.57
C TYR A 471 1.04 -9.72 31.09
N ALA A 472 0.19 -8.82 31.58
CA ALA A 472 -0.02 -8.60 33.00
C ALA A 472 -0.48 -9.87 33.71
N ALA A 473 -1.45 -10.59 33.11
CA ALA A 473 -1.95 -11.86 33.64
C ALA A 473 -0.86 -12.95 33.74
N GLN A 474 0.04 -13.04 32.76
CA GLN A 474 1.13 -14.02 32.78
C GLN A 474 2.14 -13.76 33.92
N ARG A 475 2.28 -12.51 34.35
CA ARG A 475 3.29 -12.07 35.32
C ARG A 475 2.73 -11.69 36.69
N GLY A 476 1.42 -11.74 36.87
CA GLY A 476 0.77 -11.28 38.10
C GLY A 476 0.92 -9.77 38.34
N LEU A 477 1.03 -8.99 37.26
CA LEU A 477 1.10 -7.52 37.31
C LEU A 477 -0.30 -6.92 37.18
N ASP A 478 -0.44 -5.67 37.61
CA ASP A 478 -1.61 -4.85 37.27
C ASP A 478 -1.62 -4.58 35.76
N ALA A 479 -2.78 -4.70 35.12
CA ALA A 479 -2.95 -4.54 33.68
C ALA A 479 -3.06 -3.07 33.24
N SER A 480 -2.42 -2.15 33.99
CA SER A 480 -2.40 -0.72 33.67
C SER A 480 -1.13 -0.34 32.89
N PRO A 481 -1.21 0.63 31.95
CA PRO A 481 -0.04 1.14 31.25
C PRO A 481 1.04 1.67 32.20
N ALA A 482 0.63 2.28 33.31
CA ALA A 482 1.54 2.84 34.31
C ALA A 482 2.34 1.75 35.03
N ALA A 483 1.71 0.64 35.42
CA ALA A 483 2.39 -0.48 36.07
C ALA A 483 3.44 -1.10 35.14
N LEU A 484 3.09 -1.36 33.88
CA LEU A 484 4.02 -1.94 32.90
C LEU A 484 5.13 -0.97 32.50
N ALA A 485 4.88 0.34 32.44
CA ALA A 485 5.90 1.35 32.14
C ALA A 485 6.95 1.49 33.25
N ALA A 486 6.62 1.06 34.47
CA ALA A 486 7.51 1.08 35.64
C ALA A 486 8.22 -0.26 35.89
N ASP A 487 7.84 -1.33 35.19
CA ASP A 487 8.40 -2.67 35.39
C ASP A 487 9.81 -2.79 34.77
N PRO A 488 10.86 -3.11 35.55
CA PRO A 488 12.24 -3.17 35.05
C PRO A 488 12.46 -4.19 33.94
N GLU A 489 11.73 -5.31 33.94
CA GLU A 489 11.88 -6.36 32.94
C GLU A 489 11.22 -5.96 31.61
N VAL A 490 10.04 -5.33 31.67
CA VAL A 490 9.38 -4.73 30.50
C VAL A 490 10.28 -3.65 29.87
N ILE A 491 10.84 -2.76 30.69
CA ILE A 491 11.76 -1.72 30.23
C ILE A 491 12.99 -2.35 29.55
N ALA A 492 13.61 -3.36 30.17
CA ALA A 492 14.77 -4.04 29.61
C ALA A 492 14.45 -4.72 28.27
N ARG A 493 13.27 -5.36 28.15
CA ARG A 493 12.82 -5.99 26.91
C ARG A 493 12.60 -4.97 25.79
N ILE A 494 11.98 -3.84 26.09
CA ILE A 494 11.79 -2.76 25.13
C ILE A 494 13.15 -2.16 24.75
N ALA A 495 14.06 -1.93 25.69
CA ALA A 495 15.41 -1.43 25.42
C ALA A 495 16.20 -2.37 24.49
N ALA A 496 16.05 -3.69 24.66
CA ALA A 496 16.64 -4.68 23.77
C ALA A 496 16.02 -4.64 22.36
N GLY A 497 14.69 -4.55 22.26
CA GLY A 497 14.00 -4.41 20.98
C GLY A 497 14.38 -3.13 20.22
N VAL A 498 14.49 -2.00 20.92
CA VAL A 498 14.98 -0.73 20.34
C VAL A 498 16.42 -0.89 19.83
N ALA A 499 17.29 -1.59 20.55
CA ALA A 499 18.66 -1.87 20.10
C ALA A 499 18.68 -2.76 18.85
N GLU A 500 17.85 -3.80 18.79
CA GLU A 500 17.72 -4.67 17.63
C GLU A 500 17.22 -3.90 16.39
N GLY A 501 16.19 -3.08 16.54
CA GLY A 501 15.71 -2.23 15.45
C GLY A 501 16.75 -1.20 15.01
N ASN A 502 17.46 -0.57 15.95
CA ASN A 502 18.56 0.34 15.65
C ASN A 502 19.69 -0.31 14.83
N ALA A 503 19.97 -1.60 15.02
CA ALA A 503 20.97 -2.32 14.24
C ALA A 503 20.62 -2.42 12.74
N LYS A 504 19.35 -2.23 12.38
CA LYS A 504 18.84 -2.23 11.00
C LYS A 504 18.76 -0.82 10.39
N LEU A 505 19.03 0.23 11.18
CA LEU A 505 18.96 1.64 10.78
C LEU A 505 20.34 2.24 10.55
N SER A 506 20.44 3.27 9.71
CA SER A 506 21.69 4.02 9.58
C SER A 506 21.99 4.79 10.88
N ARG A 507 23.27 5.09 11.15
CA ARG A 507 23.70 5.74 12.40
C ARG A 507 22.92 7.03 12.75
N VAL A 508 22.50 7.80 11.74
CA VAL A 508 21.75 9.04 11.98
C VAL A 508 20.30 8.78 12.35
N GLU A 509 19.73 7.66 11.89
CA GLU A 509 18.33 7.29 12.07
C GLU A 509 18.07 6.67 13.45
N GLN A 510 19.12 6.12 14.07
CA GLN A 510 19.04 5.40 15.33
C GLN A 510 18.44 6.24 16.47
N ILE A 511 17.54 5.62 17.23
CA ILE A 511 16.98 6.17 18.46
C ILE A 511 18.04 6.13 19.55
N LYS A 512 18.47 7.30 20.02
CA LYS A 512 19.49 7.43 21.07
C LYS A 512 18.91 7.24 22.46
N ARG A 513 17.71 7.80 22.70
CA ARG A 513 16.98 7.76 23.97
C ARG A 513 15.49 7.65 23.73
N PHE A 514 14.77 7.02 24.64
CA PHE A 514 13.34 6.87 24.53
C PHE A 514 12.64 6.92 25.89
N ARG A 515 11.33 7.13 25.87
CA ARG A 515 10.46 7.06 27.05
C ARG A 515 9.23 6.23 26.76
N ILE A 516 8.86 5.37 27.71
CA ILE A 516 7.61 4.62 27.70
C ILE A 516 6.59 5.45 28.49
N LEU A 517 5.54 5.91 27.82
CA LEU A 517 4.51 6.73 28.45
C LEU A 517 3.55 5.85 29.26
N PRO A 518 3.11 6.29 30.46
CA PRO A 518 2.18 5.53 31.31
C PRO A 518 0.72 5.66 30.85
N THR A 519 0.48 5.74 29.54
CA THR A 519 -0.82 5.98 28.92
C THR A 519 -0.98 5.15 27.65
N LEU A 520 -2.23 4.98 27.21
CA LEU A 520 -2.56 4.48 25.87
C LEU A 520 -2.96 5.65 24.97
N TRP A 521 -2.75 5.48 23.66
CA TRP A 521 -3.30 6.37 22.65
C TRP A 521 -4.47 5.67 21.96
N GLU A 522 -5.67 6.19 22.20
CA GLU A 522 -6.90 5.60 21.69
C GLU A 522 -7.20 6.05 20.25
N PRO A 523 -7.68 5.16 19.36
CA PRO A 523 -8.07 5.52 18.00
C PRO A 523 -9.10 6.66 17.98
N GLY A 524 -8.76 7.76 17.31
CA GLY A 524 -9.61 8.95 17.26
C GLY A 524 -9.44 9.93 18.42
N GLY A 525 -8.60 9.61 19.42
CA GLY A 525 -8.22 10.47 20.54
C GLY A 525 -7.35 11.66 20.15
N ASP A 526 -6.67 12.29 21.11
CA ASP A 526 -5.89 13.51 20.88
C ASP A 526 -4.62 13.28 20.06
N GLU A 527 -4.05 12.08 20.16
CA GLU A 527 -2.74 11.71 19.64
C GLU A 527 -2.81 10.97 18.31
N ILE A 528 -3.85 10.17 18.08
CA ILE A 528 -3.98 9.36 16.86
C ILE A 528 -5.35 9.53 16.20
N THR A 529 -5.40 9.46 14.87
CA THR A 529 -6.65 9.47 14.11
C THR A 529 -7.38 8.12 14.26
N LEU A 530 -8.65 8.05 13.83
CA LEU A 530 -9.39 6.79 13.72
C LEU A 530 -8.70 5.77 12.78
N THR A 531 -7.85 6.26 11.88
CA THR A 531 -7.03 5.46 10.96
C THR A 531 -5.60 5.22 11.50
N MET A 532 -5.40 5.36 12.81
CA MET A 532 -4.13 5.11 13.53
C MET A 532 -2.96 6.01 13.10
N LYS A 533 -3.19 7.14 12.44
CA LYS A 533 -2.13 8.08 12.06
C LYS A 533 -1.79 9.03 13.21
N LEU A 534 -0.49 9.22 13.47
CA LEU A 534 0.01 10.15 14.49
C LEU A 534 -0.38 11.60 14.18
N LYS A 535 -0.91 12.31 15.18
CA LYS A 535 -1.10 13.76 15.19
C LYS A 535 0.15 14.43 15.75
N ARG A 536 1.30 14.25 15.07
CA ARG A 536 2.65 14.61 15.58
C ARG A 536 2.75 15.97 16.27
N ARG A 537 2.20 17.02 15.65
CA ARG A 537 2.22 18.38 16.23
C ARG A 537 1.46 18.46 17.56
N ARG A 538 0.33 17.76 17.70
CA ARG A 538 -0.43 17.70 18.95
C ARG A 538 0.32 16.90 20.01
N ILE A 539 0.90 15.76 19.63
CA ILE A 539 1.73 14.94 20.52
C ILE A 539 2.93 15.77 21.01
N ALA A 540 3.66 16.43 20.11
CA ALA A 540 4.82 17.25 20.44
C ALA A 540 4.47 18.41 21.39
N ALA A 541 3.29 19.03 21.22
CA ALA A 541 2.81 20.05 22.14
C ALA A 541 2.43 19.47 23.51
N LYS A 542 1.67 18.37 23.51
CA LYS A 542 1.17 17.70 24.73
C LYS A 542 2.30 17.16 25.60
N TYR A 543 3.29 16.54 24.99
CA TYR A 543 4.42 15.88 25.66
C TYR A 543 5.72 16.70 25.57
N SER A 544 5.62 18.02 25.45
CA SER A 544 6.79 18.89 25.24
C SER A 544 7.83 18.75 26.35
N ALA A 545 7.40 18.67 27.62
CA ALA A 545 8.30 18.50 28.76
C ALA A 545 9.06 17.17 28.70
N GLU A 546 8.34 16.07 28.45
CA GLU A 546 8.92 14.74 28.31
C GLU A 546 9.89 14.66 27.13
N ILE A 547 9.58 15.35 26.03
CA ILE A 547 10.46 15.44 24.86
C ILE A 547 11.76 16.17 25.21
N GLU A 548 11.71 17.31 25.91
CA GLU A 548 12.92 18.02 26.31
C GLU A 548 13.80 17.18 27.25
N GLU A 549 13.20 16.37 28.14
CA GLU A 549 13.95 15.46 29.01
C GLU A 549 14.78 14.43 28.23
N LEU A 550 14.32 13.98 27.05
CA LEU A 550 15.08 13.08 26.18
C LEU A 550 16.38 13.73 25.66
N TYR A 551 16.43 15.05 25.60
CA TYR A 551 17.56 15.84 25.11
C TYR A 551 18.41 16.49 26.22
N ALA A 552 18.09 16.25 27.49
CA ALA A 552 18.88 16.74 28.61
C ALA A 552 20.32 16.17 28.55
N SER A 553 21.30 16.93 29.03
CA SER A 553 22.71 16.47 29.06
C SER A 553 22.89 15.18 29.86
N GLU A 554 22.22 15.10 31.01
CA GLU A 554 22.18 13.92 31.88
C GLU A 554 20.93 13.08 31.62
N LEU A 555 21.05 11.77 31.84
CA LEU A 555 19.93 10.85 31.70
C LEU A 555 18.93 11.09 32.85
N ARG A 556 17.71 11.53 32.49
CA ARG A 556 16.64 11.80 33.45
C ARG A 556 15.94 10.49 33.88
N PRO A 557 15.31 10.45 35.07
CA PRO A 557 14.44 9.35 35.45
C PRO A 557 13.38 9.08 34.38
N GLN A 558 13.07 7.80 34.11
CA GLN A 558 12.10 7.37 33.09
C GLN A 558 12.53 7.65 31.63
N VAL A 559 13.75 8.16 31.41
CA VAL A 559 14.39 8.17 30.10
C VAL A 559 15.35 7.00 30.02
N TYR A 560 15.23 6.21 28.97
CA TYR A 560 15.97 4.99 28.76
C TYR A 560 16.83 5.07 27.50
N GLU A 561 17.90 4.29 27.48
CA GLU A 561 18.77 4.11 26.31
C GLU A 561 18.62 2.69 25.76
N PRO A 562 18.83 2.48 24.44
CA PRO A 562 18.87 1.14 23.87
C PRO A 562 19.91 0.27 24.58
N ALA A 563 19.64 -1.03 24.71
CA ALA A 563 20.60 -1.96 25.29
C ALA A 563 21.94 -1.92 24.54
N ALA A 564 23.05 -2.02 25.27
CA ALA A 564 24.37 -2.09 24.65
C ALA A 564 24.48 -3.39 23.83
N VAL A 565 24.82 -3.25 22.54
CA VAL A 565 25.17 -4.42 21.71
C VAL A 565 26.45 -5.04 22.29
N PRO A 566 26.49 -6.34 22.61
CA PRO A 566 27.71 -6.97 23.08
C PRO A 566 28.79 -6.78 22.01
N SER A 567 29.84 -6.03 22.34
CA SER A 567 31.01 -5.87 21.48
C SER A 567 31.74 -7.20 21.41
N THR A 568 31.37 -8.07 20.48
CA THR A 568 32.24 -9.15 20.05
C THR A 568 33.31 -8.52 19.17
N GLN A 569 34.36 -8.00 19.80
CA GLN A 569 35.64 -7.89 19.13
C GLN A 569 36.16 -9.32 18.92
N PRO A 570 36.42 -9.77 17.68
CA PRO A 570 37.14 -11.01 17.48
C PRO A 570 38.54 -10.84 18.06
N ALA A 571 38.91 -11.75 18.95
CA ALA A 571 40.26 -11.88 19.50
C ALA A 571 41.26 -12.34 18.43
#